data_AF-A0A519CF37-F1
#
_entry.id   AF-A0A519CF37-F1
#
_cell.length_a   1.000
_cell.length_b   1.000
_cell.length_c   1.000
_cell.angle_alpha   90.00
_cell.angle_beta   90.00
_cell.angle_gamma   90.00
#
_symmetry.space_group_name_H-M   'P 1'
#
loop_
_entity.id
_entity.type
_entity.pdbx_description
1 polymer ?
#
loop_
_entity_poly.entity_id
_entity_poly.type
_entity_poly.pdbx_seq_one_letter_code
_entity_poly.pdbx_strand_id
1 'polypeptide(L)'
;MDITILCTDNKHKIIPFLEKWKVSNSNNHNISIVNSSSEVKNGNILFLISCLEIIKADLRSRFQHTLVIHESDLPHGKGWSPIQWQILNGSNSITITLLEAVDKV
;
A
#
# COMPACT_ATOMS: atom_id res chain seq x y z
N MET A 1 11.12 10.10 -9.93
CA MET A 1 11.05 8.66 -9.56
C MET A 1 9.82 8.05 -10.20
N ASP A 2 9.91 6.79 -10.58
CA ASP A 2 8.77 5.96 -10.99
C ASP A 2 8.14 5.32 -9.75
N ILE A 3 6.91 5.69 -9.46
CA ILE A 3 6.14 5.25 -8.29
C ILE A 3 4.89 4.54 -8.78
N THR A 4 4.65 3.35 -8.23
CA THR A 4 3.42 2.60 -8.47
C THR A 4 2.68 2.44 -7.15
N ILE A 5 1.38 2.72 -7.14
CA ILE A 5 0.50 2.46 -6.02
C ILE A 5 -0.46 1.35 -6.44
N LEU A 6 -0.37 0.19 -5.79
CA LEU A 6 -1.32 -0.91 -5.97
C LEU A 6 -2.41 -0.81 -4.89
N CYS A 7 -3.64 -0.55 -5.36
CA CYS A 7 -4.85 -0.57 -4.54
C CYS A 7 -5.88 -1.48 -5.21
N THR A 8 -6.05 -2.69 -4.68
CA THR A 8 -6.77 -3.76 -5.39
C THR A 8 -8.25 -3.44 -5.65
N ASP A 9 -8.89 -2.67 -4.77
CA ASP A 9 -10.28 -2.21 -4.96
C ASP A 9 -10.30 -0.81 -5.59
N ASN A 10 -10.69 -0.72 -6.86
CA ASN A 10 -10.81 0.56 -7.58
C ASN A 10 -11.96 1.44 -7.10
N LYS A 11 -12.85 0.91 -6.25
CA LYS A 11 -13.92 1.66 -5.57
C LYS A 11 -13.55 1.98 -4.12
N HIS A 12 -12.33 1.64 -3.68
CA HIS A 12 -11.90 1.92 -2.32
C HIS A 12 -11.96 3.42 -2.05
N LYS A 13 -12.42 3.79 -0.85
CA LYS A 13 -12.62 5.20 -0.48
C LYS A 13 -11.32 6.03 -0.47
N ILE A 14 -10.16 5.37 -0.50
CA ILE A 14 -8.85 6.02 -0.57
C ILE A 14 -8.52 6.55 -1.99
N ILE A 15 -9.11 5.99 -3.04
CA ILE A 15 -8.77 6.30 -4.45
C ILE A 15 -8.78 7.80 -4.75
N PRO A 16 -9.81 8.60 -4.37
CA PRO A 16 -9.79 10.04 -4.61
C PRO A 16 -8.61 10.77 -3.96
N PHE A 17 -8.14 10.29 -2.80
CA PHE A 17 -6.99 10.85 -2.10
C PHE A 17 -5.68 10.48 -2.79
N LEU A 18 -5.57 9.25 -3.29
CA LEU A 18 -4.42 8.81 -4.08
C LEU A 18 -4.31 9.59 -5.38
N GLU A 19 -5.42 9.80 -6.09
CA GLU A 19 -5.44 10.61 -7.32
C GLU A 19 -5.07 12.07 -7.05
N LYS A 20 -5.60 12.66 -5.97
CA LYS A 20 -5.20 14.01 -5.55
C LYS A 20 -3.70 14.08 -5.25
N TRP A 21 -3.17 13.11 -4.50
CA TRP A 21 -1.75 13.05 -4.17
C TRP A 21 -0.89 12.89 -5.44
N LYS A 22 -1.28 12.02 -6.37
CA LYS A 22 -0.63 11.85 -7.67
C LYS A 22 -0.55 13.17 -8.43
N VAL A 23 -1.66 13.91 -8.53
CA VAL A 23 -1.70 15.21 -9.22
C VAL A 23 -0.78 16.22 -8.54
N SER A 24 -0.76 16.29 -7.22
CA SER A 24 0.11 17.22 -6.48
C SER A 24 1.61 16.91 -6.62
N ASN A 25 1.97 15.68 -7.00
CA ASN A 25 3.36 15.21 -7.06
C ASN A 25 3.85 14.90 -8.48
N SER A 26 3.02 15.12 -9.50
CA SER A 26 3.29 14.74 -10.90
C SER A 26 4.46 15.51 -11.53
N ASN A 27 4.79 16.70 -11.02
CA ASN A 27 5.93 17.49 -11.51
C ASN A 27 7.29 16.87 -11.11
N ASN A 28 7.32 16.06 -10.05
CA ASN A 28 8.56 15.50 -9.49
C ASN A 28 8.67 13.98 -9.71
N HIS A 29 7.53 13.31 -9.90
CA HIS A 29 7.44 11.86 -9.94
C HIS A 29 6.48 11.39 -11.04
N ASN A 30 6.84 10.29 -11.69
CA ASN A 30 5.95 9.55 -12.55
C ASN A 30 5.16 8.56 -11.70
N ILE A 31 3.87 8.82 -11.49
CA ILE A 31 3.05 8.09 -10.52
C ILE A 31 1.94 7.34 -11.26
N SER A 32 1.87 6.03 -11.06
CA SER A 32 0.77 5.18 -11.51
C SER A 32 -0.03 4.65 -10.33
N ILE A 33 -1.34 4.56 -10.49
CA ILE A 33 -2.25 3.88 -9.57
C ILE A 33 -2.86 2.73 -10.37
N VAL A 34 -2.72 1.51 -9.87
CA VAL A 34 -3.20 0.29 -10.52
C VAL A 34 -4.02 -0.53 -9.55
N ASN A 35 -4.91 -1.37 -10.08
CA ASN A 35 -5.88 -2.13 -9.28
C ASN A 35 -5.67 -3.65 -9.32
N SER A 36 -4.64 -4.11 -10.01
CA SER A 36 -4.25 -5.51 -10.06
C SER A 36 -2.73 -5.65 -10.05
N SER A 37 -2.19 -6.66 -9.36
CA SER A 37 -0.76 -6.98 -9.43
C SER A 37 -0.29 -7.33 -10.85
N SER A 38 -1.19 -7.77 -11.74
CA SER A 38 -0.86 -8.04 -13.15
C SER A 38 -0.56 -6.78 -13.96
N GLU A 39 -1.02 -5.60 -13.52
CA GLU A 39 -0.77 -4.31 -14.17
C GLU A 39 0.51 -3.65 -13.65
N VAL A 40 1.06 -4.17 -12.55
CA VAL A 40 2.28 -3.65 -11.92
C VAL A 40 3.49 -3.96 -12.81
N LYS A 41 4.19 -2.88 -13.20
CA LYS A 41 5.44 -2.94 -13.97
C LYS A 41 6.65 -2.95 -13.02
N ASN A 42 7.71 -2.24 -13.38
CA ASN A 42 8.89 -1.95 -12.57
C ASN A 42 8.92 -0.47 -12.19
N GLY A 43 9.79 -0.10 -11.24
CA GLY A 43 9.95 1.29 -10.84
C GLY A 43 10.89 1.47 -9.66
N ASN A 44 10.88 2.65 -9.06
CA ASN A 44 11.64 2.92 -7.84
C ASN A 44 10.88 2.41 -6.60
N ILE A 45 9.61 2.79 -6.46
CA ILE A 45 8.82 2.48 -5.27
C ILE A 45 7.48 1.87 -5.66
N LEU A 46 7.14 0.74 -5.04
CA LEU A 46 5.80 0.15 -5.06
C LEU A 46 5.14 0.35 -3.69
N PHE A 47 4.09 1.15 -3.62
CA PHE A 47 3.24 1.24 -2.43
C PHE A 47 2.09 0.24 -2.53
N LEU A 48 1.88 -0.52 -1.46
CA LEU A 48 0.76 -1.43 -1.28
C LEU A 48 -0.23 -0.79 -0.31
N ILE A 49 -1.34 -0.27 -0.83
CA ILE A 49 -2.37 0.46 -0.06
C ILE A 49 -3.70 -0.23 -0.27
N SER A 50 -4.33 -0.71 0.80
CA SER A 50 -5.57 -1.50 0.69
C SER A 50 -5.43 -2.65 -0.34
N CYS A 51 -4.25 -3.28 -0.36
CA CYS A 51 -3.92 -4.36 -1.27
C CYS A 51 -4.38 -5.69 -0.68
N LEU A 52 -5.20 -6.43 -1.43
CA LEU A 52 -5.74 -7.73 -1.02
C LEU A 52 -4.97 -8.91 -1.62
N GLU A 53 -4.01 -8.62 -2.49
CA GLU A 53 -3.23 -9.62 -3.20
C GLU A 53 -1.93 -9.94 -2.46
N ILE A 54 -1.52 -11.21 -2.52
CA ILE A 54 -0.20 -11.61 -2.03
C ILE A 54 0.84 -11.23 -3.08
N ILE A 55 1.72 -10.29 -2.73
CA ILE A 55 2.77 -9.81 -3.62
C ILE A 55 4.02 -10.67 -3.50
N LYS A 56 4.27 -11.47 -4.54
CA LYS A 56 5.38 -12.42 -4.63
C LYS A 56 6.72 -11.72 -4.83
N ALA A 57 7.80 -12.41 -4.45
CA ALA A 57 9.17 -11.92 -4.54
C ALA A 57 9.55 -11.44 -5.96
N ASP A 58 9.09 -12.10 -7.02
CA ASP A 58 9.38 -11.73 -8.40
C ASP A 58 8.74 -10.39 -8.82
N LEU A 59 7.62 -10.00 -8.20
CA LEU A 59 7.01 -8.68 -8.39
C LEU A 59 7.77 -7.63 -7.58
N ARG A 60 8.08 -7.95 -6.31
CA ARG A 60 8.79 -7.03 -5.40
C ARG A 60 10.18 -6.68 -5.93
N SER A 61 10.89 -7.65 -6.50
CA SER A 61 12.24 -7.45 -7.05
C SER A 61 12.29 -6.53 -8.28
N ARG A 62 11.13 -6.13 -8.83
CA ARG A 62 11.03 -5.14 -9.92
C ARG A 62 11.15 -3.70 -9.40
N PHE A 63 11.17 -3.50 -8.08
CA PHE A 63 11.24 -2.20 -7.41
C PHE A 63 12.44 -2.14 -6.48
N GLN A 64 12.95 -0.92 -6.25
CA GLN A 64 13.99 -0.69 -5.23
C GLN A 64 13.40 -0.84 -3.82
N HIS A 65 12.17 -0.38 -3.65
CA HIS A 65 11.39 -0.55 -2.42
C HIS A 65 9.97 -1.02 -2.75
N THR A 66 9.50 -2.02 -2.03
CA THR A 66 8.09 -2.40 -1.97
C THR A 66 7.60 -2.16 -0.56
N LEU A 67 6.74 -1.17 -0.38
CA LEU A 67 6.33 -0.69 0.94
C LEU A 67 4.85 -0.99 1.19
N VAL A 68 4.56 -1.65 2.31
CA VAL A 68 3.19 -1.87 2.81
C VAL A 68 2.81 -0.72 3.73
N ILE A 69 1.62 -0.18 3.53
CA ILE A 69 0.96 0.70 4.51
C ILE A 69 -0.02 -0.17 5.30
N HIS A 70 0.29 -0.35 6.58
CA HIS A 70 -0.48 -1.20 7.49
C HIS A 70 -1.09 -0.33 8.59
N GLU A 71 -2.39 -0.47 8.83
CA GLU A 71 -3.10 0.43 9.75
C GLU A 71 -3.11 -0.11 11.19
N SER A 72 -1.97 -0.58 11.72
CA SER A 72 -1.82 -0.97 13.13
C SER A 72 -0.40 -0.75 13.64
N ASP A 73 -0.23 -0.75 14.97
CA ASP A 73 1.07 -0.65 15.65
C ASP A 73 1.87 -1.96 15.60
N LEU A 74 2.47 -2.27 14.44
CA LEU A 74 3.20 -3.53 14.25
C LEU A 74 4.35 -3.69 15.27
N PRO A 75 4.56 -4.89 15.86
CA PRO A 75 3.99 -6.18 15.44
C PRO A 75 2.58 -6.48 15.96
N HIS A 76 1.94 -5.57 16.70
CA HIS A 76 0.56 -5.71 17.14
C HIS A 76 -0.43 -5.42 16.00
N GLY A 77 -1.55 -6.15 15.99
CA GLY A 77 -2.60 -5.95 14.99
C GLY A 77 -2.30 -6.48 13.59
N LYS A 78 -1.31 -7.37 13.43
CA LYS A 78 -1.04 -8.08 12.17
C LYS A 78 -2.30 -8.75 11.61
N GLY A 79 -2.40 -8.78 10.30
CA GLY A 79 -3.43 -9.53 9.58
C GLY A 79 -4.32 -8.61 8.77
N TRP A 80 -5.54 -9.06 8.53
CA TRP A 80 -6.52 -8.34 7.71
C TRP A 80 -7.41 -7.44 8.55
N SER A 81 -7.92 -6.38 7.93
CA SER A 81 -8.90 -5.46 8.53
C SER A 81 -8.46 -4.85 9.87
N PRO A 82 -7.22 -4.31 9.98
CA PRO A 82 -6.68 -3.84 11.25
C PRO A 82 -7.48 -2.67 11.85
N ILE A 83 -8.04 -1.79 11.02
CA ILE A 83 -8.88 -0.67 11.48
C ILE A 83 -10.15 -1.22 12.17
N GLN A 84 -10.83 -2.19 11.55
CA GLN A 84 -12.06 -2.75 12.07
C GLN A 84 -11.84 -3.38 13.45
N TRP A 85 -10.78 -4.18 13.60
CA TRP A 85 -10.45 -4.80 14.89
C TRP A 85 -10.11 -3.77 15.97
N GLN A 86 -9.36 -2.73 15.63
CA GLN A 86 -9.04 -1.66 16.57
C GLN A 86 -10.30 -0.92 17.04
N ILE A 87 -11.24 -0.61 16.13
CA ILE A 87 -12.53 -0.01 16.49
C ILE A 87 -13.33 -0.92 17.43
N LEU A 88 -13.45 -2.22 17.08
CA LEU A 88 -14.18 -3.19 17.90
C LEU A 88 -13.57 -3.36 19.30
N ASN A 89 -12.24 -3.20 19.41
CA ASN A 89 -11.51 -3.23 20.68
C ASN A 89 -11.56 -1.91 21.45
N GLY A 90 -12.32 -0.91 20.98
CA GLY A 90 -12.47 0.39 21.66
C GLY A 90 -11.29 1.35 21.48
N SER A 91 -10.46 1.16 20.45
CA SER A 91 -9.34 2.05 20.16
C SER A 91 -9.84 3.39 19.59
N ASN A 92 -9.36 4.49 20.16
CA ASN A 92 -9.67 5.86 19.71
C ASN A 92 -8.56 6.48 18.86
N SER A 93 -7.48 5.75 18.62
CA SER A 93 -6.34 6.14 17.80
C SER A 93 -5.92 4.95 16.94
N ILE A 94 -5.60 5.21 15.68
CA ILE A 94 -5.11 4.19 14.74
C ILE A 94 -3.68 4.56 14.36
N THR A 95 -2.73 3.69 14.68
CA THR A 95 -1.34 3.82 14.23
C THR A 95 -1.25 3.37 12.77
N ILE A 96 -0.55 4.14 11.94
CA ILE A 96 -0.21 3.74 10.57
C ILE A 96 1.28 3.42 10.52
N THR A 97 1.62 2.22 10.07
CA THR A 97 3.00 1.75 9.87
C THR A 97 3.30 1.65 8.38
N LEU A 98 4.48 2.15 7.99
CA LEU A 98 5.09 1.90 6.69
C LEU A 98 6.22 0.88 6.89
N LEU A 99 6.19 -0.23 6.16
CA LEU A 99 7.22 -1.27 6.26
C LEU A 99 7.61 -1.82 4.89
N GLU A 100 8.82 -2.35 4.79
CA GLU A 100 9.27 -3.09 3.61
C GLU A 100 8.55 -4.45 3.54
N ALA A 101 8.05 -4.78 2.36
CA ALA A 101 7.41 -6.05 2.07
C ALA A 101 8.48 -7.13 1.92
N VAL A 102 8.58 -8.00 2.91
CA VAL A 102 9.46 -9.16 2.92
C VAL A 102 8.64 -10.44 3.02
N ASP A 103 9.22 -11.57 2.61
CA ASP A 103 8.58 -12.86 2.88
C ASP A 103 8.53 -13.12 4.38
N LYS A 104 7.53 -13.92 4.77
CA LYS A 104 7.39 -14.34 6.16
C LYS A 104 8.66 -15.09 6.57
N VAL A 105 9.34 -14.56 7.59
CA VAL A 105 10.38 -15.26 8.35
C VAL A 105 9.71 -16.21 9.34
#